data_AF-A0AAV0MZT1-F1
#
_entry.id   AF-A0AAV0MZT1-F1
#
_cell.length_a   1.000
_cell.length_b   1.000
_cell.length_c   1.000
_cell.angle_alpha   90.00
_cell.angle_beta   90.00
_cell.angle_gamma   90.00
#
_symmetry.space_group_name_H-M   'P 1'
#
loop_
_entity.id
_entity.type
_entity.pdbx_description
1 polymer ?
#
loop_
_entity_poly.entity_id
_entity_poly.type
_entity_poly.pdbx_seq_one_letter_code
_entity_poly.pdbx_strand_id
1 'polypeptide(L)' 'MSQVQSLERSFEMENKLEPERKVQLAQELGLQPRQVAIWFQNRRARFKNKQLERDFDSLRANFDRLKADYNSLLHRTKP' A
#
# COMPACT_ATOMS: atom_id res chain seq x y z
N MET A 1 19.20 6.01 -15.31
CA MET A 1 18.06 5.69 -14.41
C MET A 1 18.59 5.65 -12.99
N SER A 2 17.84 6.15 -12.01
CA SER A 2 18.27 6.08 -10.60
C SER A 2 18.10 4.66 -10.05
N GLN A 3 18.87 4.30 -9.02
CA GLN A 3 18.73 3.00 -8.36
C GLN A 3 17.30 2.75 -7.86
N VAL A 4 16.62 3.81 -7.41
CA VAL A 4 15.22 3.76 -6.95
C VAL A 4 14.25 3.47 -8.10
N GLN A 5 14.43 4.09 -9.28
CA GLN A 5 13.55 3.84 -10.43
C GLN A 5 13.61 2.38 -10.93
N SER A 6 14.80 1.76 -10.90
CA SER A 6 14.94 0.35 -11.28
C SER A 6 14.27 -0.58 -10.27
N LEU A 7 14.36 -0.27 -8.98
CA LEU A 7 13.68 -1.02 -7.91
C LEU A 7 12.15 -0.89 -8.03
N GLU A 8 11.66 0.31 -8.35
CA GLU A 8 10.22 0.56 -8.56
C GLU A 8 9.66 -0.23 -9.75
N ARG A 9 10.34 -0.19 -10.91
CA ARG A 9 9.92 -0.98 -12.08
C ARG A 9 9.91 -2.48 -11.80
N SER A 10 10.90 -2.98 -11.07
CA SER A 10 10.94 -4.40 -10.69
C SER A 10 9.80 -4.77 -9.75
N PHE A 11 9.44 -3.89 -8.82
CA PHE A 11 8.32 -4.10 -7.88
C PHE A 11 6.95 -4.07 -8.56
N GLU A 12 6.79 -3.22 -9.57
CA GLU A 12 5.55 -3.14 -10.37
C GLU A 12 5.32 -4.39 -11.22
N MET A 13 6.39 -5.01 -11.73
CA MET A 13 6.30 -6.27 -12.47
C MET A 13 6.10 -7.47 -11.53
N GLU A 14 6.82 -7.53 -10.41
CA GLU A 14 6.75 -8.62 -9.45
C GLU A 14 6.75 -8.11 -8.00
N ASN A 15 5.60 -8.20 -7.35
CA ASN A 15 5.42 -7.76 -5.95
C ASN A 15 6.21 -8.65 -4.95
N LYS A 16 6.59 -9.87 -5.37
CA LYS A 16 7.43 -10.80 -4.61
C LYS A 16 8.78 -10.94 -5.29
N LEU A 17 9.83 -10.50 -4.59
CA LEU A 17 11.19 -10.61 -5.07
C LEU A 17 11.72 -12.03 -4.83
N GLU A 18 11.83 -12.81 -5.90
CA GLU A 18 12.44 -14.14 -5.83
C GLU A 18 13.95 -14.05 -5.55
N PRO A 19 14.55 -15.07 -4.90
CA PRO A 19 15.96 -15.05 -4.50
C PRO A 19 16.92 -14.78 -5.65
N GLU A 20 16.68 -15.37 -6.82
CA GLU A 20 17.49 -15.20 -8.02
C GLU A 20 17.41 -13.77 -8.55
N ARG A 21 16.19 -13.21 -8.61
CA ARG A 21 15.97 -11.84 -9.07
C ARG A 21 16.58 -10.81 -8.12
N LYS A 22 16.55 -11.09 -6.80
CA LYS A 22 17.24 -10.25 -5.80
C LYS A 22 18.74 -10.15 -6.06
N VAL A 23 19.39 -11.26 -6.38
CA VAL A 23 20.84 -11.29 -6.64
C VAL A 23 21.17 -10.54 -7.93
N GLN A 24 20.39 -10.77 -9.00
CA GLN A 24 20.54 -10.02 -10.25
C GLN A 24 20.37 -8.51 -10.05
N LEU A 25 19.30 -8.11 -9.37
CA LEU A 25 19.00 -6.69 -9.14
C LEU A 25 20.04 -6.02 -8.23
N ALA A 26 20.60 -6.76 -7.27
CA ALA A 26 21.71 -6.28 -6.45
C ALA A 26 22.97 -6.02 -7.30
N GLN A 27 23.29 -6.93 -8.23
CA GLN A 27 24.42 -6.76 -9.16
C GLN A 27 24.19 -5.60 -10.14
N GLU A 28 23.02 -5.55 -10.79
CA GLU A 28 22.64 -4.49 -11.74
C GLU A 28 22.72 -3.08 -11.13
N LEU A 29 22.41 -2.96 -9.82
CA LEU A 29 22.38 -1.69 -9.11
C LEU A 29 23.64 -1.38 -8.31
N GLY A 30 24.61 -2.30 -8.27
CA GLY A 30 25.80 -2.17 -7.41
C GLY A 30 25.45 -2.09 -5.93
N LEU A 31 24.38 -2.76 -5.49
CA LEU A 31 23.88 -2.77 -4.12
C LEU A 31 24.11 -4.12 -3.46
N GLN A 32 24.10 -4.16 -2.12
CA GLN A 32 24.07 -5.43 -1.42
C GLN A 32 22.68 -6.08 -1.52
N PRO A 33 22.57 -7.42 -1.67
CA PRO A 33 21.29 -8.13 -1.66
C PRO A 33 20.41 -7.81 -0.45
N ARG A 34 21.02 -7.51 0.70
CA ARG A 34 20.32 -7.06 1.92
C ARG A 34 19.63 -5.71 1.73
N GLN A 35 20.26 -4.74 1.06
CA GLN A 35 19.66 -3.43 0.80
C GLN A 35 18.45 -3.55 -0.12
N VAL A 36 18.55 -4.41 -1.15
CA VAL A 36 17.43 -4.72 -2.04
C VAL A 36 16.28 -5.36 -1.25
N ALA A 37 16.58 -6.34 -0.39
CA ALA A 37 15.56 -6.98 0.45
C ALA A 37 14.84 -5.99 1.38
N ILE A 38 15.60 -5.12 2.07
CA ILE A 38 15.05 -4.08 2.97
C ILE A 38 14.18 -3.10 2.17
N TRP A 39 14.63 -2.68 0.99
CA TRP A 39 13.87 -1.78 0.14
C TRP A 39 12.52 -2.41 -0.26
N PHE A 40 12.50 -3.67 -0.70
CA PHE A 40 11.26 -4.38 -1.05
C PHE A 40 10.33 -4.57 0.17
N GLN A 41 10.88 -4.86 1.35
CA GLN A 41 10.10 -4.94 2.59
C GLN A 41 9.45 -3.59 2.93
N ASN A 42 10.22 -2.50 2.89
CA ASN A 42 9.71 -1.15 3.15
C ASN A 42 8.67 -0.72 2.10
N ARG A 43 8.88 -1.09 0.83
CA ARG A 43 7.96 -0.76 -0.26
C ARG A 43 6.61 -1.47 -0.09
N ARG A 44 6.61 -2.75 0.33
CA ARG A 44 5.38 -3.49 0.67
C ARG A 44 4.68 -2.92 1.89
N ALA A 45 5.43 -2.57 2.94
CA ALA A 45 4.85 -1.94 4.13
C ALA A 45 4.14 -0.63 3.80
N ARG A 46 4.78 0.24 3.01
CA ARG A 46 4.17 1.50 2.52
C ARG A 46 2.93 1.26 1.67
N PHE A 47 2.97 0.27 0.78
CA PHE A 47 1.80 -0.08 -0.04
C PHE A 47 0.62 -0.55 0.83
N LYS A 48 0.90 -1.43 1.80
CA LYS A 48 -0.13 -1.94 2.73
C LYS A 48 -0.72 -0.83 3.59
N ASN A 49 0.10 0.08 4.12
CA ASN A 49 -0.38 1.22 4.90
C ASN A 49 -1.29 2.13 4.06
N LYS A 50 -0.89 2.46 2.84
CA LYS A 50 -1.69 3.29 1.94
C LYS A 50 -3.03 2.62 1.57
N GLN A 51 -3.04 1.30 1.43
CA GLN A 51 -4.29 0.56 1.21
C GLN A 51 -5.19 0.63 2.45
N LEU A 52 -4.62 0.41 3.64
CA LEU A 52 -5.36 0.46 4.90
C LEU A 52 -5.95 1.86 5.17
N GLU A 53 -5.22 2.93 4.88
CA GLU A 53 -5.72 4.31 4.97
C GLU A 53 -6.95 4.52 4.07
N ARG A 54 -6.88 4.06 2.81
CA ARG A 54 -8.01 4.15 1.87
C ARG A 54 -9.22 3.35 2.33
N ASP A 55 -8.99 2.14 2.83
CA ASP A 55 -10.06 1.28 3.33
C ASP A 55 -10.73 1.90 4.56
N PHE A 56 -9.94 2.52 5.45
CA PHE A 56 -10.44 3.26 6.60
C PHE A 56 -11.29 4.47 6.19
N ASP A 57 -10.81 5.28 5.24
CA ASP A 57 -11.55 6.45 4.74
C ASP A 57 -12.88 6.06 4.10
N SER A 58 -12.88 4.97 3.31
CA SER A 58 -14.09 4.41 2.72
C SER A 58 -15.09 3.94 3.79
N LEU A 59 -14.61 3.20 4.79
CA LEU A 59 -15.44 2.73 5.89
C LEU A 59 -16.03 3.88 6.70
N ARG A 60 -15.22 4.91 6.97
CA ARG A 60 -15.67 6.13 7.67
C ARG A 60 -16.75 6.86 6.87
N ALA A 61 -16.56 7.05 5.57
CA ALA A 61 -17.57 7.69 4.72
C ALA A 61 -18.89 6.89 4.64
N ASN A 62 -18.82 5.56 4.72
CA ASN A 62 -20.02 4.72 4.81
C ASN A 62 -20.71 4.88 6.17
N PHE A 63 -19.94 4.91 7.26
CA PHE A 63 -20.45 5.14 8.61
C PHE A 63 -21.13 6.50 8.73
N ASP A 64 -20.51 7.57 8.23
CA ASP A 64 -21.05 8.93 8.31
C ASP A 64 -22.37 9.04 7.54
N ARG A 65 -22.48 8.39 6.37
CA ARG A 65 -23.74 8.28 5.61
C ARG A 65 -24.82 7.55 6.39
N LEU A 66 -24.50 6.36 6.91
CA LEU A 66 -25.46 5.58 7.69
C LEU A 66 -25.94 6.33 8.95
N LYS A 67 -25.03 7.05 9.61
CA LYS A 67 -25.35 7.88 10.77
C LYS A 67 -26.28 9.04 10.40
N ALA A 68 -26.06 9.70 9.27
CA ALA A 68 -26.93 10.77 8.78
C ALA A 68 -28.35 10.25 8.45
N ASP A 69 -28.44 9.09 7.80
CA ASP A 69 -29.72 8.44 7.49
C ASP A 69 -30.46 8.05 8.77
N TYR A 70 -29.77 7.43 9.73
CA TYR A 70 -30.32 7.08 11.03
C TYR A 70 -30.88 8.30 11.78
N ASN A 71 -30.11 9.39 11.85
CA ASN A 71 -30.56 10.61 12.51
C ASN A 71 -31.78 11.20 11.81
N SER A 72 -31.81 11.19 10.48
CA SER A 72 -32.94 11.68 9.69
C SER A 72 -34.21 10.87 9.94
N LEU A 73 -34.09 9.54 10.06
CA LEU A 73 -35.21 8.67 10.43
C LEU A 73 -35.68 8.96 11.86
N LEU A 74 -34.76 9.06 12.82
CA LEU A 74 -35.08 9.35 14.21
C LEU A 74 -35.86 10.68 14.36
N HIS A 75 -35.46 11.72 13.61
CA HIS A 75 -36.17 13.00 13.61
C HIS A 75 -37.56 12.91 12.97
N ARG A 76 -37.76 12.06 11.96
CA ARG A 76 -39.08 11.84 11.34
C ARG A 76 -40.04 11.04 12.21
N THR A 77 -39.52 10.20 13.10
CA THR A 77 -40.31 9.33 13.97
C THR A 77 -40.55 9.91 15.36
N LYS A 78 -40.04 11.11 15.66
CA LYS A 78 -40.39 11.84 16.88
C LYS A 78 -41.77 12.50 16.70
N PRO A 79 -42.74 12.25 17.61
CA PRO A 79 -44.08 12.83 17.55
C PRO A 79 -44.07 14.35 17.77
#